data_AF-A0A2D6Y594-F1
#
_entry.id   AF-A0A2D6Y594-F1
#
_cell.length_a   1.000
_cell.length_b   1.000
_cell.length_c   1.000
_cell.angle_alpha   90.00
_cell.angle_beta   90.00
_cell.angle_gamma   90.00
#
_symmetry.space_group_name_H-M   'P 1'
#
loop_
_entity.id
_entity.type
_entity.pdbx_description
1 polymer ?
#
loop_
_entity_poly.entity_id
_entity_poly.type
_entity_poly.pdbx_seq_one_letter_code
_entity_poly.pdbx_strand_id
1 'polypeptide(L)'
;MPSEPQPSSSELAEYLEQRGELSKPWNLQMLRLQMLKEQKASMSPEDYIAKIQEAHADLIRLGEFWKGREAEVFGGAYAPSALIEPLPGSPEDR
;
A
#
# COMPACT_ATOMS: atom_id res chain seq x y z
N MET A 1 -21.63 13.44 5.15
CA MET A 1 -21.47 12.44 4.07
C MET A 1 -21.42 11.08 4.72
N PRO A 2 -22.33 10.14 4.42
CA PRO A 2 -22.13 8.76 4.86
C PRO A 2 -20.87 8.26 4.16
N SER A 3 -19.84 7.92 4.94
CA SER A 3 -18.70 7.17 4.44
C SER A 3 -19.23 5.90 3.80
N GLU A 4 -18.94 5.67 2.53
CA GLU A 4 -19.25 4.40 1.87
C GLU A 4 -18.79 3.24 2.77
N PRO A 5 -19.60 2.18 2.93
CA PRO A 5 -19.23 1.06 3.76
C PRO A 5 -17.92 0.48 3.20
N GLN A 6 -16.87 0.51 4.01
CA GLN A 6 -15.63 -0.14 3.61
C GLN A 6 -15.86 -1.65 3.57
N PRO A 7 -15.35 -2.35 2.53
CA PRO A 7 -15.52 -3.78 2.41
C PRO A 7 -14.88 -4.49 3.60
N SER A 8 -15.47 -5.60 4.01
CA SER A 8 -14.87 -6.52 4.96
C SER A 8 -13.59 -7.15 4.39
N SER A 9 -12.77 -7.72 5.26
CA SER A 9 -11.57 -8.47 4.89
C SER A 9 -11.89 -9.64 3.96
N SER A 10 -13.04 -10.29 4.13
CA SER A 10 -13.53 -11.36 3.26
C SER A 10 -13.88 -10.85 1.86
N GLU A 11 -14.69 -9.78 1.77
CA GLU A 11 -15.07 -9.17 0.49
C GLU A 11 -13.85 -8.64 -0.27
N LEU A 12 -12.89 -8.07 0.47
CA LEU A 12 -11.62 -7.61 -0.10
C LEU A 12 -10.78 -8.78 -0.62
N ALA A 13 -10.72 -9.91 0.09
CA ALA A 13 -9.97 -11.09 -0.33
C ALA A 13 -10.57 -11.70 -1.61
N GLU A 14 -11.90 -11.86 -1.65
CA GLU A 14 -12.63 -12.36 -2.82
C GLU A 14 -12.40 -11.46 -4.04
N TYR A 15 -12.47 -10.13 -3.85
CA TYR A 15 -12.20 -9.17 -4.92
C TYR A 15 -10.77 -9.29 -5.49
N LEU A 16 -9.77 -9.46 -4.62
CA LEU A 16 -8.38 -9.62 -5.02
C LEU A 16 -8.12 -10.98 -5.70
N GLU A 17 -8.76 -12.04 -5.22
CA GLU A 17 -8.67 -13.38 -5.79
C GLU A 17 -9.24 -13.43 -7.21
N GLN A 18 -10.43 -12.86 -7.42
CA GLN A 18 -11.07 -12.77 -8.75
C GLN A 18 -10.19 -12.07 -9.80
N ARG A 19 -9.33 -11.15 -9.36
CA ARG A 19 -8.41 -10.42 -10.23
C ARG A 19 -7.03 -11.08 -10.36
N GLY A 20 -6.80 -12.22 -9.71
CA GLY A 20 -5.50 -12.89 -9.67
C GLY A 20 -4.44 -12.09 -8.93
N GLU A 21 -4.85 -11.17 -8.06
CA GLU A 21 -3.99 -10.20 -7.39
C GLU A 21 -3.69 -10.54 -5.93
N LEU A 22 -4.33 -11.58 -5.38
CA LEU A 22 -4.20 -11.96 -3.97
C LEU A 22 -2.76 -12.24 -3.55
N SER A 23 -1.95 -12.85 -4.42
CA SER A 23 -0.56 -13.23 -4.14
C SER A 23 0.42 -12.05 -4.09
N LYS A 24 -0.01 -10.85 -4.51
CA LYS A 24 0.82 -9.65 -4.48
C LYS A 24 1.10 -9.23 -3.03
N PRO A 25 2.37 -9.08 -2.61
CA PRO A 25 2.70 -8.83 -1.20
C PRO A 25 2.01 -7.60 -0.59
N TRP A 26 1.80 -6.54 -1.37
CA TRP A 26 1.10 -5.33 -0.88
C TRP A 26 -0.40 -5.57 -0.67
N ASN A 27 -1.03 -6.44 -1.46
CA ASN A 27 -2.43 -6.81 -1.27
C ASN A 27 -2.62 -7.66 -0.01
N LEU A 28 -1.65 -8.51 0.32
CA LEU A 28 -1.62 -9.22 1.59
C LEU A 28 -1.49 -8.26 2.79
N GLN A 29 -0.68 -7.20 2.67
CA GLN A 29 -0.60 -6.18 3.72
C GLN A 29 -1.91 -5.40 3.85
N MET A 30 -2.57 -5.06 2.74
CA MET A 30 -3.87 -4.41 2.74
C MET A 30 -4.93 -5.28 3.47
N LEU A 31 -4.96 -6.58 3.19
CA LEU A 31 -5.82 -7.54 3.89
C LEU A 31 -5.51 -7.62 5.39
N ARG A 32 -4.23 -7.68 5.77
CA ARG A 32 -3.82 -7.67 7.18
C ARG A 32 -4.33 -6.42 7.91
N LEU A 33 -4.20 -5.24 7.31
CA LEU A 33 -4.68 -3.99 7.90
C LEU A 33 -6.22 -3.99 8.07
N GLN A 34 -6.95 -4.51 7.08
CA GLN A 34 -8.41 -4.62 7.16
C GLN A 34 -8.84 -5.58 8.29
N MET A 35 -8.20 -6.75 8.41
CA MET A 35 -8.45 -7.69 9.50
C MET A 35 -8.14 -7.07 10.87
N LEU A 36 -7.04 -6.32 11.00
CA LEU A 36 -6.70 -5.61 12.25
C LEU A 36 -7.76 -4.58 12.61
N LYS A 37 -8.28 -3.84 11.63
CA LYS A 37 -9.34 -2.86 11.83
C LYS A 37 -10.63 -3.51 12.34
N GLU A 38 -11.00 -4.66 11.79
CA GLU A 38 -12.17 -5.44 12.23
C GLU A 38 -12.00 -5.97 13.65
N GLN A 39 -10.81 -6.46 13.98
CA GLN A 39 -10.49 -7.00 15.30
C GLN A 39 -10.20 -5.94 16.36
N LYS A 40 -10.17 -4.64 15.99
CA LYS A 40 -9.79 -3.54 16.89
C LYS A 40 -10.62 -3.53 18.18
N ALA A 41 -11.92 -3.83 18.09
CA ALA A 41 -12.81 -3.85 19.24
C ALA A 41 -12.58 -5.05 20.19
N SER A 42 -11.93 -6.12 19.70
CA SER A 42 -11.66 -7.34 20.47
C SER A 42 -10.24 -7.39 21.06
N MET A 43 -9.45 -6.33 20.94
CA MET A 43 -8.06 -6.30 21.41
C MET A 43 -7.76 -5.11 22.32
N SER A 44 -6.71 -5.23 23.11
CA SER A 44 -6.20 -4.09 23.88
C SER A 44 -5.66 -3.01 22.93
N PRO A 45 -5.73 -1.72 23.31
CA PRO A 45 -5.11 -0.65 22.54
C PRO A 45 -3.62 -0.87 22.29
N GLU A 46 -2.91 -1.42 23.27
CA GLU A 46 -1.47 -1.71 23.21
C GLU A 46 -1.16 -2.78 22.15
N ASP A 47 -1.92 -3.89 22.15
CA ASP A 47 -1.77 -4.96 21.16
C ASP A 47 -2.11 -4.47 19.75
N TYR A 48 -3.15 -3.64 19.62
CA TYR A 48 -3.50 -3.04 18.33
C TYR A 48 -2.35 -2.21 17.78
N ILE A 49 -1.77 -1.33 18.60
CA ILE A 49 -0.64 -0.47 18.19
C ILE A 49 0.57 -1.33 17.82
N ALA A 50 0.91 -2.35 18.62
CA ALA A 50 2.02 -3.25 18.32
C ALA A 50 1.84 -3.95 16.96
N LYS A 51 0.66 -4.50 16.69
CA LYS A 51 0.35 -5.17 15.42
C LYS A 51 0.37 -4.22 14.22
N ILE A 52 -0.05 -2.97 14.40
CA ILE A 52 0.06 -1.94 13.37
C ILE A 52 1.52 -1.59 13.09
N GLN A 53 2.36 -1.47 14.13
CA GLN A 53 3.79 -1.22 13.97
C GLN A 53 4.50 -2.37 13.23
N GLU A 54 4.14 -3.62 13.51
CA GLU A 54 4.64 -4.78 12.77
C GLU A 54 4.24 -4.74 11.30
N ALA A 55 2.96 -4.51 10.99
CA ALA A 55 2.48 -4.41 9.63
C ALA A 55 3.18 -3.27 8.86
N HIS A 56 3.41 -2.13 9.52
CA HIS A 56 4.19 -1.03 8.97
C HIS A 56 5.64 -1.43 8.69
N ALA A 57 6.33 -2.10 9.63
CA ALA A 57 7.70 -2.55 9.42
C ALA A 57 7.82 -3.53 8.24
N ASP A 58 6.84 -4.41 8.06
CA ASP A 58 6.80 -5.33 6.91
C ASP A 58 6.57 -4.60 5.59
N LEU A 59 5.74 -3.56 5.58
CA LEU A 59 5.55 -2.71 4.41
C LEU A 59 6.83 -1.96 4.02
N ILE A 60 7.59 -1.45 4.99
CA ILE A 60 8.90 -0.83 4.73
C ILE A 60 9.88 -1.83 4.11
N ARG A 61 9.93 -3.06 4.63
CA ARG A 61 10.78 -4.13 4.07
C ARG A 61 10.40 -4.46 2.62
N LEU A 62 9.12 -4.42 2.28
CA LEU A 62 8.66 -4.61 0.90
C LEU A 62 9.17 -3.49 -0.03
N GLY A 63 9.23 -2.24 0.44
CA GLY A 63 9.79 -1.14 -0.33
C GLY A 63 11.27 -1.33 -0.69
N GLU A 64 12.08 -1.82 0.26
CA GLU A 64 13.49 -2.16 -0.01
C GLU A 64 13.63 -3.33 -1.02
N PHE A 65 12.75 -4.32 -0.95
CA PHE A 65 12.75 -5.46 -1.87
C PHE A 65 12.51 -5.08 -3.33
N TRP A 66 11.80 -3.99 -3.59
CA TRP A 66 11.52 -3.52 -4.96
C TRP A 66 12.64 -2.72 -5.59
N LYS A 67 13.62 -2.24 -4.82
CA LYS A 67 14.75 -1.50 -5.36
C LYS A 67 15.52 -2.35 -6.37
N GLY A 68 15.56 -1.91 -7.63
CA GLY A 68 16.19 -2.63 -8.74
C GLY A 68 15.34 -3.73 -9.39
N ARG A 69 14.09 -3.93 -8.95
CA ARG A 69 13.11 -4.88 -9.53
C ARG A 69 11.80 -4.21 -9.94
N GLU A 70 11.79 -2.89 -10.04
CA GLU A 70 10.59 -2.10 -10.27
C GLU A 70 9.92 -2.47 -11.59
N ALA A 71 10.71 -2.67 -12.66
CA ALA A 71 10.19 -3.07 -13.96
C ALA A 71 9.52 -4.45 -13.95
N GLU A 72 10.04 -5.38 -13.14
CA GLU A 72 9.49 -6.74 -12.97
C GLU A 72 8.18 -6.70 -12.17
N VAL A 73 8.13 -5.89 -11.11
CA VAL A 73 7.02 -5.86 -10.16
C VAL A 73 5.86 -4.98 -10.63
N PHE A 74 6.16 -3.83 -11.27
CA PHE A 74 5.17 -2.84 -11.68
C PHE A 74 4.82 -2.89 -13.18
N GLY A 75 5.55 -3.69 -13.98
CA GLY A 75 5.21 -3.92 -15.39
C GLY A 75 5.45 -2.72 -16.30
N GLY A 76 6.39 -1.83 -15.97
CA GLY A 76 6.75 -0.67 -16.79
C GLY A 76 8.08 -0.06 -16.40
N ALA A 77 8.68 0.74 -17.30
CA ALA A 77 9.79 1.61 -16.92
C ALA A 77 9.25 2.63 -15.92
N TYR A 78 9.80 2.65 -14.70
CA TYR A 78 9.53 3.73 -13.75
C TYR A 78 9.90 5.06 -14.44
N ALA A 79 8.89 5.81 -14.85
CA ALA A 79 9.05 7.19 -15.24
C ALA A 79 8.89 8.01 -13.95
N PRO A 80 9.96 8.60 -13.40
CA PRO A 80 9.77 9.58 -12.34
C PRO A 80 8.76 10.61 -12.86
N SER A 81 7.81 11.02 -12.01
CA SER A 81 6.93 12.15 -12.33
C SER A 81 7.84 13.24 -12.85
N ALA A 82 7.69 13.61 -14.13
CA ALA A 82 8.47 14.69 -14.70
C ALA A 82 8.37 15.85 -13.70
N LEU A 83 9.52 16.41 -13.29
CA LEU A 83 9.53 17.64 -12.52
C LEU A 83 8.59 18.60 -13.24
N ILE A 84 7.43 18.89 -12.64
CA ILE A 84 6.46 19.84 -13.21
C ILE A 84 7.02 21.27 -13.07
N GLU A 85 8.07 21.43 -12.24
CA GLU A 85 8.77 22.70 -12.07
C GLU A 85 10.04 22.74 -12.93
N PRO A 86 10.18 23.75 -13.80
CA PRO A 86 11.46 24.02 -14.45
C PRO A 86 12.53 24.26 -13.37
N LEU A 87 13.72 23.70 -13.57
CA LEU A 87 14.85 23.96 -12.68
C LEU A 87 15.16 25.47 -12.72
N PRO A 88 15.48 26.11 -11.58
CA PRO A 88 15.81 27.53 -11.56
C PRO A 88 16.97 27.83 -12.52
N GLY A 89 16.74 28.72 -13.48
CA GLY A 89 17.64 29.02 -14.60
C GLY A 89 17.22 28.45 -15.95
N SER A 90 15.97 27.99 -16.09
CA SER A 90 15.43 27.48 -17.35
C SER A 90 15.18 28.62 -18.35
N PRO A 91 15.09 28.34 -19.66
CA PRO A 91 14.81 29.36 -20.68
C PRO A 91 13.52 30.15 -20.43
N GLU A 92 12.54 29.54 -19.74
CA GLU A 92 11.29 30.17 -19.31
C GLU A 92 11.47 31.17 -18.15
N ASP A 93 12.64 31.19 -17.49
CA ASP A 93 12.99 32.15 -16.44
C ASP A 93 13.66 33.44 -16.98
N ARG A 94 13.83 33.59 -18.31
CA ARG A 94 14.45 34.76 -18.95
C ARG A 94 13.44 35.77 -19.52
#